data_AF-A0A2R3QWH8-F1
#
_entry.id   AF-A0A2R3QWH8-F1
#
_cell.length_a   1.000
_cell.length_b   1.000
_cell.length_c   1.000
_cell.angle_alpha   90.00
_cell.angle_beta   90.00
_cell.angle_gamma   90.00
#
_symmetry.space_group_name_H-M   'P 1'
#
loop_
_entity.id
_entity.type
_entity.pdbx_description
1 polymer ?
#
loop_
_entity_poly.entity_id
_entity_poly.type
_entity_poly.pdbx_seq_one_letter_code
_entity_poly.pdbx_strand_id
1 'polypeptide(L)'
;MQCPKCKYEPTLAEVQQSPDDCVSCGVNYEGHERYVAQVKAQRQAEQAANVARAKRSPVVYEAEQQYPGAQPVVVVDINMSFGAMVRFMVKWVIASIPALIILFLLFTGVPAFFATLLRIF
;
A
#
# COMPACT_ATOMS: atom_id res chain seq x y z
N MET A 1 -8.14 19.28 -44.11
CA MET A 1 -8.02 18.79 -42.71
C MET A 1 -9.22 19.33 -41.97
N GLN A 2 -10.08 18.48 -41.41
CA GLN A 2 -11.30 18.95 -40.73
C GLN A 2 -10.95 19.56 -39.37
N CYS A 3 -11.58 20.68 -39.02
CA CYS A 3 -11.37 21.28 -37.71
C CYS A 3 -11.75 20.30 -36.58
N PRO A 4 -10.87 20.01 -35.62
CA PRO A 4 -11.12 18.98 -34.60
C PRO A 4 -12.26 19.34 -33.63
N LYS A 5 -12.65 20.62 -33.56
CA LYS A 5 -13.73 21.10 -32.68
C LYS A 5 -15.10 21.15 -33.37
N CYS A 6 -15.17 21.71 -34.58
CA CYS A 6 -16.44 21.90 -35.30
C CYS A 6 -16.63 21.01 -36.54
N LYS A 7 -15.63 20.20 -36.89
CA LYS A 7 -15.59 19.32 -38.09
C LYS A 7 -15.78 20.06 -39.43
N TYR A 8 -15.70 21.38 -39.43
CA TYR A 8 -15.76 22.19 -40.65
C TYR A 8 -14.53 21.95 -41.52
N GLU A 9 -14.73 21.88 -42.82
CA GLU A 9 -13.70 21.61 -43.82
C GLU A 9 -13.45 22.90 -44.62
N PRO A 10 -12.32 23.58 -44.37
CA PRO A 10 -12.10 24.91 -44.94
C PRO A 10 -11.77 24.84 -46.43
N THR A 11 -12.25 25.84 -47.18
CA THR A 11 -11.93 25.99 -48.60
C THR A 11 -10.53 26.58 -48.79
N LEU A 12 -9.92 26.38 -49.96
CA LEU A 12 -8.54 26.83 -50.24
C LEU A 12 -8.34 28.34 -50.04
N ALA A 13 -9.39 29.14 -50.27
CA ALA A 13 -9.37 30.58 -50.07
C ALA A 13 -9.33 30.99 -48.59
N GLU A 14 -10.06 30.26 -47.73
CA GLU A 14 -10.14 30.56 -46.29
C GLU A 14 -8.84 30.19 -45.56
N VAL A 15 -8.17 29.13 -46.00
CA VAL A 15 -6.86 28.71 -45.46
C VAL A 15 -5.78 29.74 -45.72
N GLN A 16 -5.83 30.45 -46.86
CA GLN A 16 -4.86 31.51 -47.18
C GLN A 16 -5.08 32.77 -46.33
N GLN A 17 -6.30 33.02 -45.88
CA GLN A 17 -6.65 34.23 -45.14
C GLN A 17 -6.43 34.09 -43.63
N SER A 18 -6.58 32.89 -43.07
CA SER A 18 -6.32 32.60 -41.65
C SER A 18 -5.72 31.20 -41.50
N PRO A 19 -4.38 31.07 -41.61
CA PRO A 19 -3.70 29.78 -41.57
C PRO A 19 -3.87 29.04 -40.24
N ASP A 20 -3.91 29.78 -39.14
CA ASP A 20 -3.79 29.20 -37.79
C ASP A 20 -5.12 29.09 -37.04
N ASP A 21 -6.18 29.76 -37.53
CA ASP A 21 -7.47 29.86 -36.85
C ASP A 21 -8.63 29.36 -37.73
N CYS A 22 -9.58 28.67 -37.10
CA CYS A 22 -10.78 28.19 -37.77
C CYS A 22 -11.83 29.31 -37.93
N VAL A 23 -12.17 29.69 -39.15
CA VAL A 23 -13.18 30.73 -39.45
C VAL A 23 -14.59 30.44 -38.93
N SER A 24 -14.93 29.15 -38.73
CA SER A 24 -16.27 28.75 -38.29
C SER A 24 -16.44 28.76 -36.76
N CYS A 25 -15.40 28.40 -36.00
CA CYS A 25 -15.49 28.25 -34.54
C CYS A 25 -14.44 29.04 -33.74
N GLY A 26 -13.58 29.79 -34.43
CA GLY A 26 -12.60 30.72 -33.85
C GLY A 26 -11.48 30.06 -33.04
N VAL A 27 -11.26 28.75 -33.17
CA VAL A 27 -10.19 28.08 -32.43
C VAL A 27 -8.89 28.04 -33.23
N ASN A 28 -7.82 28.26 -32.49
CA ASN A 28 -6.46 28.09 -32.98
C ASN A 28 -6.12 26.59 -33.07
N TYR A 29 -5.64 26.14 -34.24
CA TYR A 29 -5.31 24.73 -34.48
C TYR A 29 -4.15 24.26 -33.59
N GLU A 30 -3.07 25.04 -33.49
CA GLU A 30 -1.90 24.68 -32.69
C GLU A 30 -2.22 24.59 -31.20
N GLY A 31 -2.96 25.58 -30.68
CA GLY A 31 -3.37 25.61 -29.28
C GLY A 31 -4.29 24.45 -28.91
N HIS A 32 -5.22 24.11 -29.80
CA HIS A 32 -6.12 22.98 -29.59
C HIS A 32 -5.34 21.67 -29.56
N GLU A 33 -4.42 21.43 -30.50
CA GLU A 33 -3.60 20.22 -30.51
C GLU A 33 -2.77 20.04 -29.22
N ARG A 34 -2.16 21.12 -28.71
CA ARG A 34 -1.43 21.10 -27.43
C ARG A 34 -2.37 20.73 -26.27
N TYR A 35 -3.56 21.32 -26.23
CA TYR A 35 -4.57 20.98 -25.22
C TYR A 35 -4.99 19.51 -25.31
N VAL A 36 -5.29 18.99 -26.51
CA VAL A 36 -5.69 17.58 -26.65
C VAL A 36 -4.55 16.63 -26.31
N ALA A 37 -3.31 16.97 -26.63
CA ALA A 37 -2.14 16.19 -26.25
C ALA A 37 -1.99 16.12 -24.73
N GLN A 38 -2.14 17.24 -24.01
CA GLN A 38 -2.11 17.28 -22.55
C GLN A 38 -3.26 16.49 -21.93
N VAL A 39 -4.49 16.66 -22.43
CA VAL A 39 -5.66 15.93 -21.93
C VAL A 39 -5.56 14.44 -22.19
N LYS A 40 -5.04 14.02 -23.35
CA LYS A 40 -4.77 12.60 -23.63
C LYS A 40 -3.69 12.05 -22.71
N ALA A 41 -2.61 12.78 -22.49
CA ALA A 41 -1.54 12.37 -21.56
C ALA A 41 -2.07 12.21 -20.12
N GLN A 42 -2.89 13.15 -19.64
CA GLN A 42 -3.56 13.07 -18.34
C GLN A 42 -4.47 11.84 -18.25
N ARG A 43 -5.38 11.65 -19.21
CA ARG A 43 -6.28 10.50 -19.23
C ARG A 43 -5.54 9.17 -19.31
N GLN A 44 -4.46 9.11 -20.07
CA GLN A 44 -3.63 7.92 -20.16
C GLN A 44 -2.92 7.64 -18.83
N ALA A 45 -2.41 8.68 -18.15
CA ALA A 45 -1.80 8.54 -16.83
C ALA A 45 -2.82 8.08 -15.76
N GLU A 46 -4.03 8.65 -15.77
CA GLU A 46 -5.13 8.23 -14.90
C GLU A 46 -5.58 6.80 -15.17
N GLN A 47 -5.73 6.43 -16.45
CA GLN A 47 -6.07 5.06 -16.85
C GLN A 47 -4.98 4.07 -16.42
N ALA A 48 -3.71 4.40 -16.64
CA ALA A 48 -2.58 3.57 -16.20
C ALA A 48 -2.57 3.40 -14.67
N ALA A 49 -2.84 4.46 -13.91
CA ALA A 49 -2.97 4.41 -12.46
C ALA A 49 -4.16 3.55 -12.01
N ASN A 50 -5.32 3.69 -12.65
CA ASN A 50 -6.52 2.90 -12.34
C ASN A 50 -6.34 1.41 -12.67
N VAL A 51 -5.66 1.07 -13.77
CA VAL A 51 -5.31 -0.31 -14.11
C VAL A 51 -4.30 -0.88 -13.12
N ALA A 52 -3.30 -0.10 -12.71
CA ALA A 52 -2.36 -0.49 -11.66
C ALA A 52 -3.04 -0.69 -10.29
N ARG A 53 -4.14 0.03 -10.03
CA ARG A 53 -5.00 -0.14 -8.85
C ARG A 53 -5.89 -1.37 -8.97
N ALA A 54 -6.51 -1.62 -10.12
CA ALA A 54 -7.39 -2.77 -10.35
C ALA A 54 -6.66 -4.12 -10.25
N LYS A 55 -5.35 -4.15 -10.53
CA LYS A 55 -4.52 -5.36 -10.36
C LYS A 55 -4.15 -5.64 -8.89
N ARG A 56 -4.28 -4.67 -7.99
CA ARG A 56 -4.00 -4.84 -6.56
C ARG A 56 -5.29 -5.19 -5.81
N SER A 57 -5.18 -6.13 -4.86
CA SER A 57 -6.27 -6.43 -3.92
C SER A 57 -6.61 -5.17 -3.10
N PRO A 58 -7.90 -4.89 -2.83
CA PRO A 58 -8.32 -3.73 -2.04
C PRO A 58 -7.66 -3.70 -0.65
N VAL A 59 -7.44 -4.87 -0.04
CA VAL A 59 -6.75 -5.03 1.26
C VAL A 59 -5.31 -4.52 1.21
N VAL A 60 -4.62 -4.71 0.07
CA VAL A 60 -3.24 -4.25 -0.10
C VAL A 60 -3.18 -2.73 -0.25
N TYR A 61 -4.17 -2.14 -0.92
CA TYR A 61 -4.25 -0.69 -1.13
C TYR A 61 -4.50 0.07 0.17
N GLU A 62 -5.39 -0.46 1.02
CA GLU A 62 -5.67 0.11 2.34
C GLU A 62 -4.44 0.04 3.25
N ALA A 63 -3.74 -1.10 3.24
CA ALA A 63 -2.50 -1.27 4.01
C ALA A 63 -1.37 -0.33 3.55
N GLU A 64 -1.21 -0.12 2.24
CA GLU A 64 -0.21 0.82 1.68
C GLU A 64 -0.48 2.28 2.07
N GLN A 65 -1.75 2.69 2.11
CA GLN A 65 -2.13 4.04 2.54
C GLN A 65 -1.91 4.26 4.03
N GLN A 66 -2.19 3.24 4.85
CA GLN A 66 -2.06 3.33 6.29
C GLN A 66 -0.60 3.34 6.76
N TYR A 67 0.32 2.76 5.97
CA TYR A 67 1.75 2.69 6.28
C TYR A 67 2.61 3.18 5.10
N PRO A 68 2.69 4.50 4.86
CA PRO A 68 3.47 5.06 3.77
C PRO A 68 4.96 4.72 3.95
N GLY A 69 5.53 3.98 2.98
CA GLY A 69 6.93 3.55 2.98
C GLY A 69 7.17 2.16 3.59
N ALA A 70 6.16 1.49 4.15
CA ALA A 70 6.27 0.11 4.56
C ALA A 70 6.12 -0.84 3.36
N GLN A 71 7.01 -1.82 3.22
CA GLN A 71 6.85 -2.89 2.23
C GLN A 71 5.87 -3.94 2.77
N PRO A 72 4.81 -4.28 2.02
CA PRO A 72 3.88 -5.33 2.43
C PRO A 72 4.59 -6.69 2.37
N VAL A 73 4.81 -7.31 3.54
CA VAL A 73 5.34 -8.67 3.66
C VAL A 73 4.22 -9.58 4.16
N VAL A 74 3.79 -10.52 3.32
CA VAL A 74 2.83 -11.55 3.71
C VAL A 74 3.60 -12.73 4.30
N VAL A 75 3.53 -12.91 5.61
CA VAL A 75 4.08 -14.09 6.28
C VAL A 75 3.04 -15.21 6.20
N VAL A 76 3.17 -16.07 5.19
CA VAL A 76 2.20 -17.15 4.93
C VAL A 76 2.38 -18.32 5.89
N ASP A 77 3.62 -18.61 6.29
CA ASP A 77 3.96 -19.66 7.25
C ASP A 77 5.41 -19.49 7.74
N ILE A 78 5.76 -20.11 8.86
CA ILE A 78 7.15 -20.27 9.28
C ILE A 78 7.65 -21.58 8.66
N ASN A 79 8.28 -21.48 7.48
CA ASN A 79 8.87 -22.64 6.80
C ASN A 79 10.05 -23.20 7.61
N MET A 80 9.73 -24.06 8.57
CA MET A 80 10.69 -24.78 9.39
C MET A 80 10.40 -26.28 9.32
N SER A 81 11.46 -27.10 9.22
CA SER A 81 11.29 -28.56 9.28
C SER A 81 10.66 -28.98 10.59
N PHE A 82 9.93 -30.09 10.59
CA PHE A 82 9.30 -30.65 11.80
C PHE A 82 10.28 -30.77 12.98
N GLY A 83 11.55 -31.14 12.71
CA GLY A 83 12.59 -31.20 13.73
C GLY A 83 13.01 -29.85 14.32
N ALA A 84 12.89 -28.74 13.58
CA ALA A 84 13.10 -27.40 14.12
C ALA A 84 11.95 -27.00 15.07
N MET A 85 10.71 -27.34 14.70
CA MET A 85 9.54 -27.11 15.54
C MET A 85 9.63 -27.88 16.86
N VAL A 86 9.99 -29.16 16.83
CA VAL A 86 10.12 -29.99 18.04
C VAL A 86 11.26 -29.49 18.93
N ARG A 87 12.43 -29.18 18.37
CA ARG A 87 13.56 -28.64 19.16
C ARG A 87 13.20 -27.32 19.84
N PHE A 88 12.40 -26.48 19.20
CA PHE A 88 11.87 -25.28 19.82
C PHE A 88 10.99 -25.62 21.02
N MET A 89 9.99 -26.49 20.85
CA MET A 89 9.10 -26.89 21.95
C MET A 89 9.87 -27.51 23.13
N VAL A 90 10.82 -28.39 22.87
CA VAL A 90 11.61 -29.05 23.92
C VAL A 90 12.44 -28.05 24.71
N LYS A 91 13.08 -27.08 24.04
CA LYS A 91 13.85 -26.02 24.73
C LYS A 91 12.97 -25.17 25.64
N TRP A 92 11.76 -24.83 25.19
CA TRP A 92 10.79 -24.11 26.01
C TRP A 92 10.37 -24.89 27.26
N VAL A 93 10.09 -26.18 27.11
CA VAL A 93 9.72 -27.03 28.25
C VAL A 93 10.86 -27.13 29.26
N ILE A 94 12.09 -27.40 28.81
CA ILE A 94 13.24 -27.50 29.72
C ILE A 94 13.53 -26.16 30.41
N ALA A 95 13.38 -25.03 29.70
CA ALA A 95 13.54 -23.70 30.27
C ALA A 95 12.49 -23.38 31.36
N SER A 96 11.31 -24.00 31.33
CA SER A 96 10.27 -23.76 32.32
C SER A 96 10.58 -24.38 33.71
N ILE A 97 11.43 -25.41 33.77
CA ILE A 97 11.79 -26.11 35.02
C ILE A 97 12.44 -25.17 36.05
N PRO A 98 13.53 -24.42 35.73
CA PRO A 98 14.10 -23.47 36.69
C PRO A 98 13.11 -22.35 37.05
N ALA A 99 12.25 -21.94 36.12
CA ALA A 99 11.23 -20.94 36.39
C ALA A 99 10.21 -21.42 37.43
N LEU A 100 9.76 -22.68 37.32
CA LEU A 100 8.84 -23.31 38.28
C LEU A 100 9.46 -23.48 39.66
N ILE A 101 10.77 -23.80 39.75
CA ILE A 101 11.47 -23.88 41.04
C ILE A 101 11.47 -22.52 41.75
N ILE A 102 11.80 -21.45 41.02
CA ILE A 102 11.78 -20.09 41.58
C ILE A 102 10.35 -19.72 42.01
N LEU A 103 9.36 -20.01 41.16
CA LEU A 103 7.97 -19.69 41.44
C LEU A 103 7.46 -20.46 42.68
N PHE A 104 7.83 -21.73 42.83
CA PHE A 104 7.52 -22.52 44.03
C PHE A 104 8.15 -21.93 45.30
N LEU A 105 9.42 -21.52 45.24
CA LEU A 105 10.10 -20.88 46.37
C LEU A 105 9.46 -19.54 46.75
N LEU A 106 9.00 -18.77 45.77
CA LEU A 106 8.30 -17.51 46.05
C LEU A 106 6.92 -17.76 46.66
N PHE A 107 6.14 -18.68 46.09
CA PHE A 107 4.78 -18.98 46.56
C PHE A 107 4.74 -19.64 47.94
N THR A 108 5.74 -20.45 48.28
CA THR A 108 5.80 -21.13 49.59
C THR A 108 6.68 -20.38 50.59
N GLY A 109 7.84 -19.89 50.15
CA GLY A 109 8.83 -19.25 51.01
C GLY A 109 8.42 -17.88 51.51
N VAL A 110 7.85 -17.02 50.65
CA VAL A 110 7.45 -15.66 51.07
C VAL A 110 6.33 -15.72 52.12
N PRO A 111 5.20 -16.44 51.91
CA PRO A 111 4.16 -16.51 52.92
C PRO A 111 4.61 -17.24 54.18
N ALA A 112 5.42 -18.30 54.07
CA ALA A 112 5.96 -19.00 55.23
C ALA A 112 6.80 -18.05 56.09
N PHE A 113 7.68 -17.25 55.48
CA PHE A 113 8.52 -16.28 56.17
C PHE A 113 7.68 -15.24 56.94
N PHE A 114 6.73 -14.59 56.26
CA PHE A 114 5.84 -13.60 56.88
C PHE A 114 4.96 -14.21 57.98
N ALA A 115 4.44 -15.42 57.77
CA ALA A 115 3.63 -16.11 58.76
C ALA A 115 4.43 -16.46 60.03
N THR A 116 5.69 -16.90 59.89
CA THR A 116 6.56 -17.12 61.06
C THR A 116 6.94 -15.83 61.77
N LEU A 117 7.26 -14.76 61.03
CA LEU A 117 7.59 -13.46 61.61
C LEU A 117 6.41 -12.90 62.43
N LEU A 118 5.20 -12.94 61.86
CA LEU A 118 3.97 -12.46 62.50
C LEU A 118 3.55 -13.32 63.69
N ARG A 119 4.01 -14.57 63.78
CA ARG A 119 3.72 -15.47 64.91
C ARG A 119 4.71 -15.30 66.08
N ILE A 120 5.86 -14.69 65.82
CA ILE A 120 6.93 -14.44 66.81
C ILE A 120 6.76 -13.06 67.48
N PHE A 121 6.15 -12.10 66.77
CA PHE A 121 5.87 -10.75 67.26
C PHE A 121 4.48 -10.67 67.91
#